data_AF-A0A382R820-F1
#
_entry.id   AF-A0A382R820-F1
#
_cell.length_a   1.000
_cell.length_b   1.000
_cell.length_c   1.000
_cell.angle_alpha   90.00
_cell.angle_beta   90.00
_cell.angle_gamma   90.00
#
_symmetry.space_group_name_H-M   'P 1'
#
loop_
_entity.id
_entity.type
_entity.pdbx_description
1 polymer ?
#
loop_
_entity_poly.entity_id
_entity_poly.type
_entity_poly.pdbx_seq_one_letter_code
_entity_poly.pdbx_strand_id
1 'polypeptide(L)'
;MQTITATVPVTLPPSWAAQQRLLLATMSDSISPFLDRYTHDDGELIYDDAWGGGADDFYEGYTNWPLLYLMGGKDHLVEESHRGWETVTRQLTRRGQAHKEYARSMDTFHQSESDVFFYHLCLADPAAGQLEMRARRFAGFYLNEDPEVRNYDPEHRILLSARLGSGGPYYTPDEARETASHRSNETYGLPFYDLPG
;
A
#
# COMPACT_ATOMS: atom_id res chain seq x y z
N MET A 1 -16.05 -15.60 21.29
CA MET A 1 -16.69 -14.44 20.65
C MET A 1 -18.06 -14.27 21.27
N GLN A 2 -18.42 -13.10 21.80
CA GLN A 2 -19.78 -12.86 22.28
C GLN A 2 -20.68 -12.61 21.07
N THR A 3 -21.75 -13.41 20.95
CA THR A 3 -22.75 -13.22 19.89
C THR A 3 -23.75 -12.17 20.33
N ILE A 4 -23.81 -11.05 19.60
CA ILE A 4 -24.85 -10.05 19.78
C ILE A 4 -25.97 -10.38 18.79
N THR A 5 -27.18 -10.61 19.30
CA THR A 5 -28.38 -10.86 18.48
C THR A 5 -29.37 -9.73 18.70
N ALA A 6 -29.75 -9.04 17.63
CA ALA A 6 -30.82 -8.06 17.67
C ALA A 6 -32.15 -8.78 17.91
N THR A 7 -32.84 -8.45 19.00
CA THR A 7 -34.14 -9.04 19.37
C THR A 7 -35.33 -8.13 19.08
N VAL A 8 -35.07 -6.87 18.69
CA VAL A 8 -36.08 -5.86 18.40
C VAL A 8 -35.92 -5.39 16.95
N PRO A 9 -36.98 -5.45 16.12
CA PRO A 9 -36.92 -4.96 14.74
C PRO A 9 -36.83 -3.43 14.72
N VAL A 10 -35.99 -2.90 13.83
CA VAL A 10 -35.97 -1.46 13.52
C VAL A 10 -37.11 -1.17 12.53
N THR A 11 -38.17 -0.51 13.00
CA THR A 11 -39.35 -0.20 12.18
C THR A 11 -39.29 1.18 11.53
N LEU A 12 -38.55 2.12 12.12
CA LEU A 12 -38.23 3.43 11.54
C LEU A 12 -36.72 3.69 11.69
N PRO A 13 -35.90 3.35 10.69
CA PRO A 13 -34.49 3.70 10.74
C PRO A 13 -34.34 5.24 10.63
N PRO A 14 -33.42 5.86 11.38
CA PRO A 14 -33.12 7.27 11.18
C PRO A 14 -32.54 7.49 9.78
N SER A 15 -32.81 8.65 9.19
CA SER A 15 -32.43 8.95 7.79
C SER A 15 -30.94 8.78 7.53
N TRP A 16 -30.09 9.16 8.49
CA TRP A 16 -28.63 9.03 8.37
C TRP A 16 -28.20 7.57 8.14
N ALA A 17 -28.89 6.60 8.75
CA ALA A 17 -28.54 5.19 8.63
C ALA A 17 -28.83 4.67 7.20
N ALA A 18 -29.98 5.06 6.64
CA ALA A 18 -30.32 4.74 5.25
C ALA A 18 -29.35 5.41 4.27
N GLN A 19 -28.99 6.67 4.51
CA GLN A 19 -28.03 7.40 3.69
C GLN A 19 -26.62 6.79 3.76
N GLN A 20 -26.16 6.36 4.94
CA GLN A 20 -24.88 5.67 5.09
C GLN A 20 -24.86 4.35 4.31
N ARG A 21 -25.94 3.55 4.35
CA ARG A 21 -26.04 2.34 3.54
C ARG A 21 -25.98 2.63 2.04
N LEU A 22 -26.67 3.68 1.59
CA LEU A 22 -26.64 4.11 0.19
C LEU A 22 -25.24 4.58 -0.21
N LEU A 23 -24.54 5.33 0.65
CA LEU A 23 -23.17 5.79 0.41
C LEU A 23 -22.22 4.59 0.25
N LEU A 24 -22.23 3.66 1.21
CA LEU A 24 -21.37 2.46 1.15
C LEU A 24 -21.66 1.60 -0.09
N ALA A 25 -22.93 1.43 -0.45
CA ALA A 25 -23.32 0.70 -1.65
C ALA A 25 -22.85 1.41 -2.92
N THR A 26 -23.06 2.72 -3.02
CA THR A 26 -22.62 3.55 -4.16
C THR A 26 -21.11 3.50 -4.32
N MET A 27 -20.36 3.64 -3.22
CA MET A 27 -18.90 3.53 -3.24
C MET A 27 -18.45 2.13 -3.68
N SER A 28 -19.10 1.08 -3.20
CA SER A 28 -18.78 -0.30 -3.60
C SER A 28 -19.02 -0.54 -5.09
N ASP A 29 -20.06 0.09 -5.66
CA ASP A 29 -20.39 0.00 -7.09
C ASP A 29 -19.49 0.88 -7.96
N SER A 30 -18.88 1.92 -7.39
CA SER A 30 -17.99 2.82 -8.13
C SER A 30 -16.67 2.19 -8.56
N ILE A 31 -16.30 1.02 -8.00
CA ILE A 31 -15.07 0.33 -8.38
C ILE A 31 -15.15 -0.26 -9.79
N SER A 32 -16.32 -0.71 -10.25
CA SER A 32 -16.45 -1.34 -11.57
C SER A 32 -16.18 -0.35 -12.70
N PRO A 33 -16.76 0.87 -12.71
CA PRO A 33 -16.37 1.91 -13.67
C PRO A 33 -14.89 2.29 -13.60
N PHE A 34 -14.27 2.23 -12.41
CA PHE A 34 -12.83 2.46 -12.27
C PHE A 34 -12.03 1.35 -12.97
N LEU A 35 -12.31 0.09 -12.66
CA LEU A 35 -11.64 -1.06 -13.27
C LEU A 35 -11.81 -1.04 -14.80
N ASP A 36 -13.03 -0.86 -15.29
CA ASP A 36 -13.34 -0.79 -16.73
C ASP A 36 -12.55 0.32 -17.45
N ARG A 37 -12.27 1.42 -16.75
CA ARG A 37 -11.62 2.60 -17.35
C ARG A 37 -10.11 2.59 -17.24
N TYR A 38 -9.58 2.03 -16.15
CA TYR A 38 -8.19 2.19 -15.74
C TYR A 38 -7.40 0.89 -15.64
N THR A 39 -8.01 -0.25 -15.99
CA THR A 39 -7.29 -1.52 -16.13
C THR A 39 -7.39 -2.11 -17.53
N HIS A 40 -6.40 -2.91 -17.89
CA HIS A 40 -6.44 -3.80 -19.05
C HIS A 40 -7.23 -5.09 -18.74
N ASP A 41 -7.52 -5.89 -19.76
CA ASP A 41 -8.25 -7.17 -19.62
C ASP A 41 -7.55 -8.17 -18.66
N ASP A 42 -6.24 -8.03 -18.45
CA ASP A 42 -5.45 -8.84 -17.53
C ASP A 42 -5.37 -8.27 -16.09
N GLY A 43 -6.06 -7.15 -15.86
CA GLY A 43 -6.18 -6.44 -14.59
C GLY A 43 -4.99 -5.54 -14.24
N GLU A 44 -3.99 -5.37 -15.13
CA GLU A 44 -2.93 -4.38 -14.90
C GLU A 44 -3.48 -2.96 -15.10
N LEU A 45 -2.98 -2.00 -14.32
CA LEU A 45 -3.33 -0.60 -14.49
C LEU A 45 -2.78 -0.09 -15.84
N ILE A 46 -3.52 0.79 -16.52
CA ILE A 46 -3.16 1.35 -17.83
C ILE A 46 -1.97 2.33 -17.82
N TYR A 47 -1.16 2.31 -16.75
CA TYR A 47 -0.02 3.20 -16.60
C TYR A 47 1.10 2.81 -17.56
N ASP A 48 1.70 3.81 -18.21
CA ASP A 48 2.85 3.62 -19.08
C ASP A 48 4.04 3.10 -18.25
N ASP A 49 4.76 2.10 -18.76
CA ASP A 49 5.99 1.61 -18.14
C ASP A 49 7.10 2.66 -18.13
N ALA A 50 7.07 3.63 -19.04
CA ALA A 50 7.96 4.79 -19.05
C ALA A 50 7.57 5.85 -18.01
N TRP A 51 6.39 5.78 -17.40
CA TRP A 51 5.97 6.71 -16.36
C TRP A 51 6.74 6.46 -15.07
N GLY A 52 7.35 7.53 -14.54
CA GLY A 52 8.27 7.49 -13.40
C GLY A 52 7.63 7.51 -12.01
N GLY A 53 6.34 7.19 -11.90
CA GLY A 53 5.67 7.08 -10.60
C GLY A 53 6.23 5.96 -9.72
N GLY A 54 5.96 6.10 -8.43
CA GLY A 54 6.39 5.14 -7.41
C GLY A 54 5.54 3.88 -7.43
N ALA A 55 5.97 2.88 -6.67
CA ALA A 55 5.22 1.64 -6.46
C ALA A 55 3.89 1.85 -5.70
N ASP A 56 3.87 2.84 -4.82
CA ASP A 56 2.73 3.30 -4.03
C ASP A 56 1.56 3.74 -4.90
N ASP A 57 1.81 4.56 -5.92
CA ASP A 57 0.80 5.06 -6.86
C ASP A 57 -0.07 3.94 -7.46
N PHE A 58 0.47 2.72 -7.58
CA PHE A 58 -0.25 1.57 -8.12
C PHE A 58 -1.16 0.92 -7.07
N TYR A 59 -0.67 0.78 -5.83
CA TYR A 59 -1.47 0.22 -4.74
C TYR A 59 -2.56 1.19 -4.27
N GLU A 60 -2.33 2.50 -4.37
CA GLU A 60 -3.27 3.54 -3.96
C GLU A 60 -4.65 3.47 -4.61
N GLY A 61 -4.73 2.97 -5.85
CA GLY A 61 -6.01 2.74 -6.54
C GLY A 61 -6.95 1.78 -5.79
N TYR A 62 -6.38 0.94 -4.91
CA TYR A 62 -7.07 -0.14 -4.20
C TYR A 62 -7.10 0.05 -2.67
N THR A 63 -6.30 0.97 -2.11
CA THR A 63 -6.03 1.10 -0.66
C THR A 63 -7.27 1.11 0.24
N ASN A 64 -8.37 1.72 -0.23
CA ASN A 64 -9.58 1.89 0.56
C ASN A 64 -10.63 0.79 0.35
N TRP A 65 -10.44 -0.16 -0.57
CA TRP A 65 -11.45 -1.17 -0.87
C TRP A 65 -11.65 -2.20 0.25
N PRO A 66 -10.59 -2.76 0.88
CA PRO A 66 -10.79 -3.65 2.01
C PRO A 66 -11.33 -2.89 3.23
N LEU A 67 -10.94 -1.63 3.42
CA LEU A 67 -11.50 -0.78 4.47
C LEU A 67 -13.00 -0.53 4.25
N LEU A 68 -13.41 -0.27 3.01
CA LEU A 68 -14.82 -0.10 2.67
C LEU A 68 -15.63 -1.36 2.97
N TYR A 69 -15.10 -2.54 2.66
CA TYR A 69 -15.69 -3.82 3.05
C TYR A 69 -15.85 -3.92 4.58
N LEU A 70 -14.78 -3.64 5.33
CA LEU A 70 -14.80 -3.68 6.81
C LEU A 70 -15.83 -2.72 7.42
N MET A 71 -16.11 -1.59 6.77
CA MET A 71 -17.14 -0.63 7.16
C MET A 71 -18.57 -1.05 6.75
N GLY A 72 -18.74 -2.22 6.13
CA GLY A 72 -20.03 -2.76 5.69
C GLY A 72 -20.36 -2.50 4.23
N GLY A 73 -19.36 -2.25 3.39
CA GLY A 73 -19.46 -2.29 1.93
C GLY A 73 -19.86 -3.69 1.40
N LYS A 74 -19.87 -3.86 0.08
CA LYS A 74 -20.25 -5.13 -0.55
C LYS A 74 -19.10 -6.16 -0.48
N ASP A 75 -19.45 -7.44 -0.40
CA ASP A 75 -18.49 -8.54 -0.22
C ASP A 75 -17.48 -8.68 -1.36
N HIS A 76 -17.86 -8.30 -2.59
CA HIS A 76 -16.98 -8.41 -3.77
C HIS A 76 -15.71 -7.56 -3.65
N LEU A 77 -15.72 -6.54 -2.79
CA LEU A 77 -14.55 -5.71 -2.51
C LEU A 77 -13.35 -6.51 -2.01
N VAL A 78 -13.56 -7.61 -1.28
CA VAL A 78 -12.45 -8.46 -0.78
C VAL A 78 -11.77 -9.18 -1.94
N GLU A 79 -12.55 -9.79 -2.83
CA GLU A 79 -12.03 -10.49 -4.01
C GLU A 79 -11.30 -9.53 -4.95
N GLU A 80 -11.88 -8.35 -5.20
CA GLU A 80 -11.25 -7.33 -6.05
C GLU A 80 -10.00 -6.72 -5.42
N SER A 81 -9.94 -6.62 -4.09
CA SER A 81 -8.73 -6.18 -3.39
C SER A 81 -7.59 -7.21 -3.52
N HIS A 82 -7.89 -8.50 -3.38
CA HIS A 82 -6.90 -9.55 -3.63
C HIS A 82 -6.42 -9.51 -5.09
N ARG A 83 -7.35 -9.40 -6.05
CA ARG A 83 -7.02 -9.28 -7.48
C ARG A 83 -6.10 -8.08 -7.74
N GLY A 84 -6.46 -6.92 -7.21
CA GLY A 84 -5.67 -5.69 -7.33
C GLY A 84 -4.26 -5.83 -6.75
N TRP A 85 -4.13 -6.44 -5.56
CA TRP A 85 -2.83 -6.73 -4.98
C TRP A 85 -1.97 -7.60 -5.90
N GLU A 86 -2.51 -8.71 -6.42
CA GLU A 86 -1.75 -9.62 -7.29
C GLU A 86 -1.35 -8.96 -8.62
N THR A 87 -2.26 -8.23 -9.27
CA THR A 87 -2.00 -7.61 -10.57
C THR A 87 -1.00 -6.46 -10.44
N VAL A 88 -1.16 -5.59 -9.44
CA VAL A 88 -0.19 -4.52 -9.15
C VAL A 88 1.18 -5.09 -8.78
N THR A 89 1.24 -6.09 -7.90
CA THR A 89 2.52 -6.71 -7.50
C THR A 89 3.25 -7.30 -8.70
N ARG A 90 2.52 -7.97 -9.61
CA ARG A 90 3.07 -8.50 -10.86
C ARG A 90 3.59 -7.39 -11.77
N GLN A 91 2.79 -6.34 -11.99
CA GLN A 91 3.15 -5.21 -12.83
C GLN A 91 4.42 -4.51 -12.30
N LEU A 92 4.48 -4.24 -10.99
CA LEU A 92 5.65 -3.63 -10.34
C LEU A 92 6.88 -4.54 -10.36
N THR A 93 6.70 -5.86 -10.25
CA THR A 93 7.80 -6.82 -10.36
C THR A 93 8.39 -6.81 -11.76
N ARG A 94 7.54 -6.80 -12.80
CA ARG A 94 7.96 -6.67 -14.20
C ARG A 94 8.69 -5.35 -14.47
N ARG A 95 8.24 -4.26 -13.84
CA ARG A 95 8.89 -2.93 -13.87
C ARG A 95 10.16 -2.85 -13.01
N GLY A 96 10.51 -3.90 -12.26
CA GLY A 96 11.67 -3.94 -11.37
C GLY A 96 11.54 -3.09 -10.11
N GLN A 97 10.36 -2.48 -9.87
CA GLN A 97 10.07 -1.67 -8.69
C GLN A 97 9.67 -2.52 -7.47
N ALA A 98 9.20 -3.75 -7.69
CA ALA A 98 8.98 -4.73 -6.63
C ALA A 98 9.95 -5.92 -6.75
N HIS A 99 10.34 -6.47 -5.61
CA HIS A 99 11.09 -7.71 -5.49
C HIS A 99 10.54 -8.49 -4.29
N LYS A 100 10.44 -9.83 -4.39
CA LYS A 100 9.84 -10.67 -3.34
C LYS A 100 8.47 -10.14 -2.83
N GLU A 101 7.67 -9.62 -3.75
CA GLU A 101 6.31 -9.08 -3.53
C GLU A 101 6.25 -7.79 -2.69
N TYR A 102 7.35 -7.07 -2.53
CA TYR A 102 7.42 -5.81 -1.78
C TYR A 102 8.25 -4.77 -2.55
N ALA A 103 8.09 -3.47 -2.28
CA ALA A 103 8.84 -2.46 -3.02
C ALA A 103 10.34 -2.64 -2.80
N ARG A 104 11.11 -2.46 -3.88
CA ARG A 104 12.53 -2.78 -3.92
C ARG A 104 13.35 -1.81 -3.09
N SER A 105 13.21 -0.52 -3.34
CA SER A 105 13.86 0.55 -2.58
C SER A 105 13.04 1.84 -2.70
N MET A 106 12.10 2.02 -1.77
CA MET A 106 11.18 3.16 -1.71
C MET A 106 11.44 3.95 -0.44
N ASP A 107 11.14 5.25 -0.43
CA ASP A 107 11.18 5.97 0.84
C ASP A 107 10.11 5.45 1.80
N THR A 108 10.40 5.51 3.09
CA THR A 108 9.53 4.92 4.11
C THR A 108 8.13 5.54 4.16
N PHE A 109 7.96 6.78 3.68
CA PHE A 109 6.65 7.43 3.66
C PHE A 109 5.75 6.80 2.59
N HIS A 110 6.18 6.80 1.33
CA HIS A 110 5.38 6.23 0.24
C HIS A 110 5.23 4.70 0.38
N GLN A 111 6.23 4.01 0.94
CA GLN A 111 6.06 2.59 1.27
C GLN A 111 4.91 2.38 2.25
N SER A 112 4.76 3.26 3.26
CA SER A 112 3.69 3.13 4.24
C SER A 112 2.30 3.31 3.63
N GLU A 113 2.16 4.06 2.54
CA GLU A 113 0.89 4.21 1.81
C GLU A 113 0.48 2.88 1.16
N SER A 114 1.46 2.14 0.61
CA SER A 114 1.25 0.76 0.12
C SER A 114 0.91 -0.21 1.26
N ASP A 115 1.56 -0.06 2.42
CA ASP A 115 1.34 -0.94 3.57
C ASP A 115 -0.07 -0.78 4.15
N VAL A 116 -0.66 0.42 4.10
CA VAL A 116 -2.05 0.66 4.53
C VAL A 116 -3.02 -0.22 3.74
N PHE A 117 -2.83 -0.36 2.42
CA PHE A 117 -3.63 -1.27 1.62
C PHE A 117 -3.48 -2.71 2.11
N PHE A 118 -2.23 -3.16 2.29
CA PHE A 118 -1.93 -4.51 2.74
C PHE A 118 -2.52 -4.83 4.12
N TYR A 119 -2.44 -3.89 5.07
CA TYR A 119 -3.00 -4.06 6.41
C TYR A 119 -4.52 -4.16 6.41
N HIS A 120 -5.20 -3.32 5.62
CA HIS A 120 -6.65 -3.43 5.47
C HIS A 120 -7.03 -4.76 4.81
N LEU A 121 -6.27 -5.22 3.82
CA LEU A 121 -6.52 -6.52 3.17
C LEU A 121 -6.34 -7.68 4.17
N CYS A 122 -5.29 -7.67 5.00
CA CYS A 122 -5.09 -8.64 6.06
C CYS A 122 -6.24 -8.65 7.08
N LEU A 123 -6.79 -7.47 7.39
CA LEU A 123 -7.91 -7.36 8.32
C LEU A 123 -9.24 -7.80 7.70
N ALA A 124 -9.43 -7.56 6.39
CA ALA A 124 -10.60 -7.97 5.64
C ALA A 124 -10.68 -9.49 5.45
N ASP A 125 -9.53 -10.16 5.30
CA ASP A 125 -9.44 -11.61 5.13
C ASP A 125 -8.31 -12.23 5.99
N PRO A 126 -8.51 -12.32 7.32
CA PRO A 126 -7.48 -12.81 8.24
C PRO A 126 -7.22 -14.32 8.11
N ALA A 127 -8.08 -15.05 7.38
CA ALA A 127 -7.93 -16.49 7.16
C ALA A 127 -7.04 -16.81 5.93
N ALA A 128 -6.71 -15.80 5.10
CA ALA A 128 -5.85 -15.98 3.95
C ALA A 128 -4.39 -16.21 4.37
N GLY A 129 -3.98 -17.49 4.48
CA GLY A 129 -2.62 -17.87 4.91
C GLY A 129 -1.49 -17.25 4.09
N GLN A 130 -1.72 -16.91 2.82
CA GLN A 130 -0.77 -16.18 1.98
C GLN A 130 -0.44 -14.77 2.51
N LEU A 131 -1.42 -14.08 3.11
CA LEU A 131 -1.21 -12.76 3.71
C LEU A 131 -0.35 -12.85 4.96
N GLU A 132 -0.53 -13.90 5.79
CA GLU A 132 0.36 -14.13 6.94
C GLU A 132 1.81 -14.37 6.48
N MET A 133 2.01 -15.18 5.45
CA MET A 133 3.35 -15.44 4.90
C MET A 133 3.99 -14.15 4.36
N ARG A 134 3.22 -13.32 3.64
CA ARG A 134 3.66 -12.00 3.17
C ARG A 134 4.03 -11.08 4.33
N ALA A 135 3.18 -10.95 5.34
CA ALA A 135 3.42 -10.09 6.49
C ALA A 135 4.72 -10.45 7.21
N ARG A 136 4.97 -11.75 7.44
CA ARG A 136 6.22 -12.24 8.03
C ARG A 136 7.43 -11.91 7.17
N ARG A 137 7.35 -12.15 5.87
CA ARG A 137 8.45 -11.84 4.94
C ARG A 137 8.73 -10.34 4.87
N PHE A 138 7.70 -9.50 4.81
CA PHE A 138 7.83 -8.05 4.75
C PHE A 138 8.49 -7.52 6.02
N ALA A 139 8.05 -7.98 7.20
CA ALA A 139 8.72 -7.68 8.46
C ALA A 139 10.19 -8.17 8.46
N GLY A 140 10.44 -9.35 7.91
CA GLY A 140 11.78 -9.94 7.80
C GLY A 140 12.79 -9.07 7.06
N PHE A 141 12.35 -8.24 6.10
CA PHE A 141 13.23 -7.26 5.43
C PHE A 141 13.75 -6.17 6.37
N TYR A 142 13.06 -5.89 7.48
CA TYR A 142 13.44 -4.88 8.47
C TYR A 142 14.04 -5.48 9.76
N LEU A 143 13.99 -6.81 9.88
CA LEU A 143 14.56 -7.58 10.99
C LEU A 143 15.84 -8.33 10.60
N ASN A 144 16.34 -8.15 9.38
CA ASN A 144 17.47 -8.88 8.78
C ASN A 144 17.25 -10.41 8.79
N GLU A 145 16.01 -10.87 8.65
CA GLU A 145 15.69 -12.31 8.54
C GLU A 145 15.96 -12.85 7.13
N ASP A 146 15.92 -11.98 6.12
CA ASP A 146 16.32 -12.31 4.76
C ASP A 146 17.85 -12.09 4.60
N PRO A 147 18.65 -13.13 4.31
CA PRO A 147 20.11 -13.01 4.23
C PRO A 147 20.59 -12.14 3.06
N GLU A 148 19.76 -11.93 2.04
CA GLU A 148 20.08 -11.11 0.86
C GLU A 148 19.75 -9.63 1.07
N VAL A 149 19.02 -9.29 2.15
CA VAL A 149 18.50 -7.95 2.41
C VAL A 149 18.91 -7.50 3.81
N ARG A 150 19.77 -6.48 3.89
CA ARG A 150 20.20 -5.88 5.17
C ARG A 150 19.76 -4.44 5.22
N ASN A 151 18.60 -4.17 5.82
CA ASN A 151 18.07 -2.82 5.96
C ASN A 151 18.30 -2.20 7.34
N TYR A 152 18.63 -3.02 8.35
CA TYR A 152 18.72 -2.60 9.74
C TYR A 152 20.12 -2.82 10.31
N ASP A 153 20.64 -1.82 11.02
CA ASP A 153 21.86 -1.92 11.82
C ASP A 153 21.49 -2.27 13.28
N PRO A 154 21.80 -3.47 13.79
CA PRO A 154 21.47 -3.86 15.16
C PRO A 154 22.34 -3.21 16.24
N GLU A 155 23.55 -2.74 15.88
CA GLU A 155 24.45 -2.06 16.82
C GLU A 155 23.94 -0.64 17.09
N HIS A 156 23.70 0.11 16.02
CA HIS A 156 23.24 1.51 16.12
C HIS A 156 21.72 1.64 16.23
N ARG A 157 20.97 0.55 16.00
CA ARG A 157 19.50 0.47 16.03
C ARG A 157 18.82 1.43 15.05
N ILE A 158 19.39 1.55 13.86
CA ILE A 158 18.89 2.44 12.81
C ILE A 158 18.56 1.66 11.55
N LEU A 159 17.65 2.22 10.75
CA LEU A 159 17.50 1.84 9.36
C LEU A 159 18.65 2.45 8.54
N LEU A 160 19.19 1.65 7.63
CA LEU A 160 20.42 1.98 6.91
C LEU A 160 20.23 3.03 5.81
N SER A 161 18.99 3.32 5.42
CA SER A 161 18.64 4.39 4.47
C SER A 161 17.21 4.88 4.73
N ALA A 162 16.87 6.09 4.31
CA ALA A 162 15.47 6.51 4.22
C ALA A 162 14.75 5.83 3.04
N ARG A 163 15.49 5.30 2.06
CA ARG A 163 14.98 4.56 0.90
C ARG A 163 15.47 3.12 0.96
N LEU A 164 14.56 2.18 1.24
CA LEU A 164 14.90 0.77 1.44
C LEU A 164 13.68 -0.12 1.20
N GLY A 165 13.85 -1.43 1.29
CA GLY A 165 12.79 -2.39 1.02
C GLY A 165 13.35 -3.79 0.74
N SER A 166 12.68 -4.55 -0.11
CA SER A 166 13.09 -5.92 -0.45
C SER A 166 14.36 -6.01 -1.28
N GLY A 167 14.86 -4.90 -1.82
CA GLY A 167 16.14 -4.81 -2.54
C GLY A 167 17.31 -4.35 -1.68
N GLY A 168 17.08 -4.06 -0.41
CA GLY A 168 18.09 -3.48 0.48
C GLY A 168 18.08 -1.93 0.49
N PRO A 169 19.00 -1.32 1.26
CA PRO A 169 19.10 0.12 1.39
C PRO A 169 19.65 0.73 0.10
N TYR A 170 18.99 1.77 -0.39
CA TYR A 170 19.43 2.56 -1.52
C TYR A 170 20.15 3.81 -1.03
N TYR A 171 21.37 4.02 -1.52
CA TYR A 171 22.16 5.22 -1.28
C TYR A 171 22.24 6.01 -2.58
N THR A 172 21.76 7.26 -2.54
CA THR A 172 21.91 8.17 -3.68
C THR A 172 23.40 8.39 -3.93
N PRO A 173 23.91 8.13 -5.15
CA PRO A 173 25.30 8.41 -5.50
C PRO A 173 25.63 9.88 -5.29
N ASP A 174 26.87 10.18 -4.89
CA ASP A 174 27.28 11.55 -4.58
C ASP A 174 27.13 12.49 -5.78
N GLU A 175 27.37 12.00 -7.00
CA GLU A 175 27.21 12.79 -8.22
C GLU A 175 25.74 13.16 -8.51
N ALA A 176 24.78 12.37 -8.02
CA ALA A 176 23.35 12.60 -8.22
C ALA A 176 22.75 13.54 -7.16
N ARG A 177 23.42 13.72 -6.01
CA ARG A 177 22.98 14.63 -4.92
C ARG A 177 23.00 16.09 -5.34
N GLU A 178 23.92 16.47 -6.24
CA GLU A 178 24.06 17.83 -6.77
C GLU A 178 22.90 18.23 -7.73
N THR A 179 22.20 17.24 -8.30
CA THR A 179 21.19 17.46 -9.36
C THR A 179 19.75 17.15 -8.96
N ALA A 180 19.53 16.39 -7.88
CA ALA A 180 18.19 16.03 -7.44
C ALA A 180 17.45 17.26 -6.85
N SER A 181 16.12 17.16 -6.75
CA SER A 181 15.11 18.15 -6.30
C SER A 181 15.38 18.94 -5.00
N HIS A 182 16.56 18.83 -4.42
CA HIS A 182 16.98 19.53 -3.20
C HIS A 182 16.85 21.06 -3.31
N ARG A 183 17.07 21.66 -4.51
CA ARG A 183 16.86 23.11 -4.71
C ARG A 183 15.39 23.53 -4.69
N SER A 184 14.45 22.69 -5.14
CA SER A 184 13.02 23.05 -5.09
C SER A 184 12.47 22.98 -3.66
N ASN A 185 13.03 22.09 -2.83
CA ASN A 185 12.62 21.92 -1.43
C ASN A 185 13.16 23.01 -0.50
N GLU A 186 14.20 23.76 -0.88
CA GLU A 186 14.65 24.95 -0.13
C GLU A 186 13.51 25.95 0.11
N THR A 187 12.57 26.06 -0.84
CA THR A 187 11.40 26.95 -0.72
C THR A 187 10.46 26.52 0.42
N TYR A 188 10.44 25.23 0.75
CA TYR A 188 9.63 24.66 1.83
C TYR A 188 10.38 24.51 3.15
N GLY A 189 11.65 24.95 3.19
CA GLY A 189 12.56 24.82 4.32
C GLY A 189 13.33 23.51 4.30
N LEU A 190 14.62 23.57 4.64
CA LEU A 190 15.44 22.37 4.79
C LEU A 190 15.09 21.69 6.14
N PRO A 191 15.05 20.34 6.19
CA PRO A 191 14.73 19.63 7.43
C PRO A 191 15.72 19.94 8.56
N PHE A 192 16.99 20.21 8.20
CA PHE A 192 18.06 20.55 9.13
C PHE A 192 18.90 21.69 8.52
N TYR A 193 19.14 22.73 9.31
CA TYR A 193 19.95 23.90 8.91
C TYR A 193 21.35 23.90 9.56
N ASP A 194 21.59 22.95 10.45
CA ASP A 194 22.69 22.89 11.39
C ASP A 194 23.62 21.69 11.16
N LEU A 195 23.35 20.87 10.15
CA LEU A 195 24.26 19.80 9.74
C LEU A 195 25.33 20.37 8.80
N PRO A 196 26.63 20.26 9.13
CA PRO A 196 27.69 20.54 8.16
C PRO A 196 27.58 19.53 7.02
N GLY A 197 27.38 20.05 5.81
CA GLY A 197 27.27 19.24 4.58
C GLY A 197 28.55 18.50 4.21
#